data_AF-A0A2E9P078-F1
#
_entry.id   AF-A0A2E9P078-F1
#
_cell.length_a   1.000
_cell.length_b   1.000
_cell.length_c   1.000
_cell.angle_alpha   90.00
_cell.angle_beta   90.00
_cell.angle_gamma   90.00
#
_symmetry.space_group_name_H-M   'P 1'
#
loop_
_entity.id
_entity.type
_entity.pdbx_description
1 polymer ?
#
loop_
_entity_poly.entity_id
_entity_poly.type
_entity_poly.pdbx_seq_one_letter_code
_entity_poly.pdbx_strand_id
1 'polypeptide(L)'
;MDISIEPWKKLVIHEIIEYQFDDWVKQIAFSTKSSGGGIPTMQWTNGIVFSPANFPTTNATIEEQLKGVLHWSSVSFAIKEKFEKQIVKENATINLVDVSVNEIFKELAMNLKDRSKYANSKSDKS
;
A
#
# COMPACT_ATOMS: atom_id res chain seq x y z
N MET A 1 -34.89 8.10 0.05
CA MET A 1 -33.61 8.01 -0.68
C MET A 1 -32.79 7.00 0.07
N ASP A 2 -32.49 5.88 -0.57
CA ASP A 2 -31.79 4.77 0.08
C ASP A 2 -30.34 4.77 -0.37
N ILE A 3 -29.42 4.68 0.59
CA ILE A 3 -27.97 4.64 0.37
C ILE A 3 -27.49 3.31 0.96
N SER A 4 -26.81 2.49 0.15
CA SER A 4 -26.14 1.25 0.58
C SER A 4 -24.63 1.44 0.53
N ILE A 5 -23.92 1.02 1.56
CA ILE A 5 -22.45 0.94 1.60
C ILE A 5 -22.09 -0.54 1.62
N GLU A 6 -21.53 -1.03 0.52
CA GLU A 6 -21.16 -2.44 0.38
C GLU A 6 -19.63 -2.59 0.47
N PRO A 7 -19.09 -3.00 1.64
CA PRO A 7 -17.66 -3.21 1.78
C PRO A 7 -17.19 -4.40 0.95
N TRP A 8 -15.92 -4.38 0.57
CA TRP A 8 -15.27 -5.52 -0.07
C TRP A 8 -15.32 -6.75 0.85
N LYS A 9 -15.75 -7.88 0.30
CA LYS A 9 -15.83 -9.16 1.02
C LYS A 9 -14.50 -9.90 1.00
N LYS A 10 -13.69 -9.68 -0.03
CA LYS A 10 -12.40 -10.36 -0.21
C LYS A 10 -11.44 -9.49 -1.01
N LEU A 11 -10.19 -9.44 -0.56
CA LEU A 11 -9.05 -8.91 -1.32
C LEU A 11 -8.16 -10.06 -1.73
N VAL A 12 -7.93 -10.21 -3.03
CA VAL A 12 -7.03 -11.21 -3.62
C VAL A 12 -5.80 -10.49 -4.15
N ILE A 13 -4.65 -10.79 -3.57
CA ILE A 13 -3.35 -10.25 -3.98
C ILE A 13 -2.55 -11.41 -4.57
N HIS A 14 -2.07 -11.23 -5.79
CA HIS A 14 -1.33 -12.28 -6.49
C HIS A 14 0.18 -12.23 -6.23
N GLU A 15 0.73 -11.05 -5.93
CA GLU A 15 2.15 -10.88 -5.58
C GLU A 15 2.36 -9.90 -4.42
N ILE A 16 3.34 -10.19 -3.57
CA ILE A 16 3.73 -9.34 -2.44
C ILE A 16 5.20 -8.95 -2.61
N ILE A 17 5.50 -7.66 -2.55
CA ILE A 17 6.85 -7.12 -2.76
C ILE A 17 7.22 -6.28 -1.53
N GLU A 18 8.18 -6.76 -0.75
CA GLU A 18 8.65 -6.05 0.45
C GLU A 18 9.92 -5.25 0.19
N TYR A 19 9.88 -3.96 0.51
CA TYR A 19 11.03 -3.06 0.47
C TYR A 19 11.49 -2.64 1.86
N GLN A 20 12.76 -2.26 1.98
CA GLN A 20 13.18 -1.41 3.09
C GLN A 20 12.65 0.01 2.81
N PHE A 21 12.07 0.66 3.82
CA PHE A 21 11.34 1.92 3.65
C PHE A 21 12.18 3.04 2.99
N ASP A 22 13.41 3.25 3.46
CA ASP A 22 14.25 4.34 2.95
C ASP A 22 14.70 4.08 1.51
N ASP A 23 15.00 2.83 1.16
CA ASP A 23 15.37 2.45 -0.20
C ASP A 23 14.19 2.56 -1.16
N TRP A 24 12.98 2.21 -0.72
CA TRP A 24 11.77 2.41 -1.52
C TRP A 24 11.49 3.89 -1.77
N VAL A 25 11.59 4.72 -0.72
CA VAL A 25 11.45 6.17 -0.80
C VAL A 25 12.45 6.77 -1.80
N LYS A 26 13.73 6.35 -1.77
CA LYS A 26 14.73 6.80 -2.75
C LYS A 26 14.35 6.40 -4.17
N GLN A 27 13.90 5.16 -4.38
CA GLN A 27 13.49 4.67 -5.69
C GLN A 27 12.32 5.48 -6.26
N ILE A 28 11.30 5.74 -5.43
CA ILE A 28 10.15 6.57 -5.81
C ILE A 28 10.63 7.99 -6.15
N ALA A 29 11.41 8.63 -5.27
CA ALA A 29 11.94 9.97 -5.47
C ALA A 29 12.75 10.12 -6.76
N PHE A 30 13.54 9.11 -7.13
CA PHE A 30 14.29 9.08 -8.38
C PHE A 30 13.37 8.94 -9.60
N SER A 31 12.37 8.04 -9.53
CA SER A 31 11.42 7.83 -10.62
C SER A 31 10.61 9.09 -10.95
N THR A 32 10.16 9.83 -9.92
CA THR A 32 9.27 11.00 -10.10
C THR A 32 9.99 12.21 -10.67
N LYS A 33 11.29 12.36 -10.37
CA LYS A 33 12.14 13.37 -11.03
C LYS A 33 12.28 13.11 -12.53
N SER A 34 12.36 11.84 -12.91
CA SER A 34 12.62 11.41 -14.29
C SER A 34 11.37 11.49 -15.16
N SER A 35 10.17 11.31 -14.58
CA SER A 35 8.89 11.31 -15.29
C SER A 35 8.23 12.69 -15.42
N GLY A 36 8.80 13.74 -14.81
CA GLY A 36 8.31 15.12 -14.91
C GLY A 36 6.90 15.36 -14.36
N GLY A 37 6.37 14.48 -13.51
CA GLY A 37 4.96 14.49 -13.13
C GLY A 37 4.67 14.04 -11.70
N GLY A 38 3.67 14.70 -11.10
CA GLY A 38 2.93 14.30 -9.88
C GLY A 38 3.71 14.22 -8.57
N ILE A 39 3.05 14.55 -7.45
CA ILE A 39 3.56 14.15 -6.12
C ILE A 39 3.11 12.70 -5.88
N PRO A 40 4.03 11.71 -5.85
CA PRO A 40 3.67 10.33 -5.61
C PRO A 40 2.99 10.18 -4.24
N THR A 41 2.04 9.27 -4.15
CA THR A 41 1.27 9.04 -2.92
C THR A 41 1.29 7.56 -2.56
N MET A 42 1.65 7.25 -1.32
CA MET A 42 1.58 5.92 -0.73
C MET A 42 0.44 5.86 0.30
N GLN A 43 -0.13 4.67 0.49
CA GLN A 43 -1.14 4.44 1.51
C GLN A 43 -0.44 4.01 2.80
N TRP A 44 -0.97 4.42 3.95
CA TRP A 44 -0.47 4.03 5.27
C TRP A 44 -1.61 3.55 6.16
N THR A 45 -1.38 2.45 6.87
CA THR A 45 -2.24 2.02 7.98
C THR A 45 -1.48 1.05 8.90
N ASN A 46 -1.75 1.12 10.21
CA ASN A 46 -1.22 0.19 11.22
C ASN A 46 0.29 -0.09 11.13
N GLY A 47 1.09 0.94 10.84
CA GLY A 47 2.54 0.83 10.77
C GLY A 47 3.09 0.25 9.46
N ILE A 48 2.25 0.12 8.44
CA ILE A 48 2.63 -0.34 7.10
C ILE A 48 2.35 0.77 6.08
N VAL A 49 3.34 1.06 5.23
CA VAL A 49 3.09 1.75 3.96
C VAL A 49 2.91 0.73 2.85
N PHE A 50 1.98 0.98 1.93
CA PHE A 50 1.77 0.11 0.78
C PHE A 50 1.28 0.88 -0.45
N SER A 51 1.47 0.25 -1.61
CA SER A 51 1.01 0.72 -2.91
C SER A 51 0.53 -0.49 -3.72
N PRO A 52 -0.77 -0.54 -4.08
CA PRO A 52 -1.31 -1.64 -4.86
C PRO A 52 -1.12 -1.42 -6.37
N ALA A 53 -0.89 -2.52 -7.09
CA ALA A 53 -1.04 -2.58 -8.53
C ALA A 53 -2.36 -3.28 -8.86
N ASN A 54 -3.19 -2.66 -9.70
CA ASN A 54 -4.47 -3.21 -10.13
C ASN A 54 -4.30 -4.04 -11.41
N PHE A 55 -5.15 -5.03 -11.60
CA PHE A 55 -5.35 -5.60 -12.93
C PHE A 55 -5.99 -4.58 -13.88
N PRO A 56 -5.81 -4.75 -15.20
CA PRO A 56 -6.57 -3.98 -16.18
C PRO A 56 -8.08 -4.15 -15.97
N THR A 57 -8.82 -3.06 -16.11
CA THR A 57 -10.29 -3.10 -16.03
C THR A 57 -10.85 -3.84 -17.24
N THR A 58 -11.36 -5.04 -17.00
CA THR A 58 -12.02 -5.92 -17.97
C THR A 58 -13.37 -6.38 -17.41
N ASN A 59 -14.23 -6.95 -18.28
CA ASN A 59 -15.51 -7.50 -17.83
C ASN A 59 -15.33 -8.55 -16.72
N ALA A 60 -14.32 -9.42 -16.84
CA ALA A 60 -14.02 -10.42 -15.81
C ALA A 60 -13.67 -9.80 -14.46
N THR A 61 -12.82 -8.76 -14.43
CA THR A 61 -12.47 -8.07 -13.18
C THR A 61 -13.65 -7.29 -12.59
N ILE A 62 -14.51 -6.71 -13.44
CA ILE A 62 -15.70 -5.97 -12.99
C ILE A 62 -16.71 -6.94 -12.38
N GLU A 63 -16.96 -8.09 -13.00
CA GLU A 63 -17.90 -9.09 -12.48
C GLU A 63 -17.51 -9.58 -11.08
N GLU A 64 -16.23 -9.82 -10.82
CA GLU A 64 -15.73 -10.19 -9.49
C GLU A 64 -15.84 -9.02 -8.49
N GLN A 65 -15.51 -7.80 -8.92
CA GLN A 65 -15.66 -6.59 -8.08
C GLN A 65 -17.12 -6.36 -7.68
N LEU A 66 -18.08 -6.52 -8.59
CA LEU A 66 -19.51 -6.39 -8.28
C LEU A 66 -20.00 -7.46 -7.29
N LYS A 67 -19.33 -8.61 -7.20
CA LYS A 67 -19.62 -9.62 -6.16
C LYS A 67 -18.96 -9.30 -4.81
N GLY A 68 -18.14 -8.25 -4.76
CA GLY A 68 -17.38 -7.81 -3.58
C GLY A 68 -15.96 -8.37 -3.51
N VAL A 69 -15.40 -8.87 -4.61
CA VAL A 69 -14.03 -9.43 -4.67
C VAL A 69 -13.10 -8.45 -5.39
N LEU A 70 -12.17 -7.86 -4.64
CA LEU A 70 -11.15 -6.96 -5.16
C LEU A 70 -9.89 -7.75 -5.53
N HIS A 71 -9.38 -7.56 -6.75
CA HIS A 71 -8.15 -8.18 -7.21
C HIS A 71 -7.05 -7.14 -7.42
N TRP A 72 -5.91 -7.35 -6.78
CA TRP A 72 -4.66 -6.64 -7.03
C TRP A 72 -3.63 -7.59 -7.63
N SER A 73 -2.97 -7.16 -8.70
CA SER A 73 -1.90 -7.93 -9.31
C SER A 73 -0.73 -8.05 -8.35
N SER A 74 -0.35 -6.95 -7.70
CA SER A 74 0.67 -6.97 -6.65
C SER A 74 0.41 -5.92 -5.57
N VAL A 75 1.05 -6.09 -4.42
CA VAL A 75 1.19 -5.04 -3.41
C VAL A 75 2.67 -4.84 -3.08
N SER A 76 3.13 -3.61 -3.24
CA SER A 76 4.43 -3.18 -2.72
C SER A 76 4.24 -2.63 -1.31
N PHE A 77 5.08 -3.00 -0.36
CA PHE A 77 4.96 -2.52 1.02
C PHE A 77 6.29 -2.38 1.75
N ALA A 78 6.27 -1.61 2.85
CA ALA A 78 7.37 -1.50 3.80
C ALA A 78 6.87 -1.18 5.21
N ILE A 79 7.66 -1.53 6.23
CA ILE A 79 7.38 -1.16 7.63
C ILE A 79 7.63 0.34 7.84
N LYS A 80 6.62 1.04 8.35
CA LYS A 80 6.68 2.45 8.76
C LYS A 80 5.78 2.69 9.97
N GLU A 81 6.29 2.39 11.17
CA GLU A 81 5.50 2.37 12.42
C GLU A 81 4.75 3.67 12.72
N LYS A 82 5.32 4.83 12.38
CA LYS A 82 4.72 6.14 12.63
C LYS A 82 4.14 6.73 11.35
N PHE A 83 2.92 7.23 11.40
CA PHE A 83 2.36 8.00 10.29
C PHE A 83 3.04 9.36 10.16
N GLU A 84 3.36 9.76 8.93
CA GLU A 84 3.84 11.08 8.57
C GLU A 84 3.16 11.48 7.26
N LYS A 85 2.54 12.66 7.20
CA LYS A 85 1.77 13.07 6.01
C LYS A 85 2.62 13.20 4.74
N GLN A 86 3.90 13.54 4.90
CA GLN A 86 4.81 13.77 3.80
C GLN A 86 6.22 13.31 4.18
N ILE A 87 6.93 12.77 3.20
CA ILE A 87 8.35 12.46 3.27
C ILE A 87 9.05 13.34 2.25
N VAL A 88 10.06 14.09 2.71
CA VAL A 88 10.90 14.92 1.85
C VAL A 88 12.27 14.27 1.74
N LYS A 89 12.65 13.86 0.53
CA LYS A 89 13.94 13.21 0.27
C LYS A 89 14.53 13.72 -1.04
N GLU A 90 15.75 14.26 -0.99
CA GLU A 90 16.51 14.70 -2.17
C GLU A 90 15.71 15.63 -3.11
N ASN A 91 14.95 16.58 -2.57
CA ASN A 91 14.06 17.49 -3.32
C ASN A 91 12.85 16.84 -4.01
N ALA A 92 12.54 15.58 -3.71
CA ALA A 92 11.26 14.97 -4.01
C ALA A 92 10.38 14.95 -2.75
N THR A 93 9.09 15.23 -2.93
CA THR A 93 8.06 15.08 -1.90
C THR A 93 7.25 13.83 -2.21
N ILE A 94 7.02 12.99 -1.21
CA ILE A 94 6.12 11.84 -1.31
C ILE A 94 5.05 11.99 -0.24
N ASN A 95 3.78 11.90 -0.64
CA ASN A 95 2.66 11.95 0.28
C ASN A 95 2.39 10.56 0.87
N LEU A 96 2.01 10.52 2.13
CA LEU A 96 1.36 9.34 2.72
C LEU A 96 -0.04 9.72 3.14
N VAL A 97 -0.99 8.84 2.84
CA VAL A 97 -2.39 9.01 3.22
C VAL A 97 -2.75 7.94 4.23
N ASP A 98 -3.29 8.36 5.36
CA ASP A 98 -3.86 7.45 6.35
C ASP A 98 -5.16 6.87 5.81
N VAL A 99 -5.17 5.56 5.57
CA VAL A 99 -6.33 4.81 5.05
C VAL A 99 -6.92 3.86 6.09
N SER A 100 -6.64 4.10 7.38
CA SER A 100 -7.09 3.28 8.51
C SER A 100 -8.60 3.17 8.69
N VAL A 101 -9.39 4.03 8.03
CA VAL A 101 -10.86 3.90 7.97
C VAL A 101 -11.28 2.63 7.21
N ASN A 102 -10.46 2.15 6.26
CA ASN A 102 -10.79 0.98 5.47
C ASN A 102 -10.40 -0.32 6.22
N GLU A 103 -11.39 -1.08 6.65
CA GLU A 103 -11.20 -2.33 7.42
C GLU A 103 -10.34 -3.35 6.69
N ILE A 104 -10.54 -3.55 5.37
CA ILE A 104 -9.75 -4.53 4.61
C ILE A 104 -8.28 -4.12 4.50
N PHE A 105 -7.99 -2.81 4.57
CA PHE A 105 -6.62 -2.31 4.56
C PHE A 105 -5.95 -2.46 5.93
N LYS A 106 -6.72 -2.35 7.02
CA LYS A 106 -6.23 -2.69 8.37
C LYS A 106 -5.85 -4.16 8.46
N GLU A 107 -6.71 -5.05 7.95
CA GLU A 107 -6.44 -6.50 7.90
C GLU A 107 -5.26 -6.82 6.98
N LEU A 108 -5.18 -6.16 5.82
CA LEU A 108 -4.02 -6.26 4.93
C LEU A 108 -2.72 -5.89 5.65
N ALA A 109 -2.67 -4.77 6.36
CA ALA A 109 -1.47 -4.33 7.05
C ALA A 109 -1.00 -5.35 8.10
N MET A 110 -1.92 -5.94 8.85
CA MET A 110 -1.59 -7.03 9.79
C MET A 110 -1.00 -8.23 9.04
N ASN A 111 -1.65 -8.69 7.97
CA ASN A 111 -1.17 -9.80 7.15
C ASN A 111 0.21 -9.54 6.51
N LEU A 112 0.47 -8.31 6.05
CA LEU A 112 1.76 -7.91 5.48
C LEU A 112 2.84 -7.82 6.56
N LYS A 113 2.52 -7.31 7.74
CA LYS A 113 3.43 -7.22 8.87
C LYS A 113 3.88 -8.61 9.34
N ASP A 114 2.96 -9.57 9.41
CA ASP A 114 3.27 -10.96 9.79
C ASP A 114 4.18 -11.67 8.79
N ARG A 115 4.13 -11.25 7.51
CA ARG A 115 4.97 -11.78 6.43
C ARG A 115 6.28 -11.02 6.25
N SER A 116 6.46 -9.90 6.95
CA SER A 116 7.60 -9.00 6.78
C SER A 116 8.89 -9.62 7.30
N LYS A 117 9.94 -9.59 6.48
CA LYS A 117 11.30 -9.95 6.94
C LYS A 117 11.93 -8.87 7.83
N TYR A 118 11.44 -7.63 7.75
CA TYR A 118 11.96 -6.52 8.54
C TYR A 118 11.29 -6.38 9.92
N ALA A 119 10.09 -6.94 10.13
CA ALA A 119 9.38 -6.88 11.41
C ALA A 119 10.16 -7.56 12.55
N ASN A 120 10.85 -8.66 12.27
CA ASN A 120 11.62 -9.42 13.28
C ASN A 120 13.09 -9.01 13.38
N SER A 121 13.58 -8.10 12.53
CA SER A 121 15.02 -7.74 12.50
C SER A 121 15.47 -6.83 13.65
N LYS A 122 14.55 -6.40 14.53
CA LYS A 122 14.88 -5.62 15.73
C LYS A 122 15.11 -6.45 17.00
N SER A 123 14.89 -7.77 16.99
CA SER A 123 15.15 -8.63 18.16
C SER A 123 16.60 -9.10 18.29
N ASP A 124 17.39 -9.05 17.21
CA ASP A 124 18.76 -9.61 17.20
C ASP A 124 19.86 -8.57 17.54
N LYS A 125 19.46 -7.41 18.07
CA LYS A 125 20.38 -6.40 18.58
C LYS A 125 19.93 -5.92 19.96
N SER A 126 19.96 -6.81 20.94
CA SER A 126 19.98 -6.46 22.36
C SER A 126 20.91 -7.36 23.14
#